data_AF-A0A9P1KGT5-F1
#
_entry.id   AF-A0A9P1KGT5-F1
#
_cell.length_a   1.000
_cell.length_b   1.000
_cell.length_c   1.000
_cell.angle_alpha   90.00
_cell.angle_beta   90.00
_cell.angle_gamma   90.00
#
_symmetry.space_group_name_H-M   'P 1'
#
loop_
_entity.id
_entity.type
_entity.pdbx_description
1 polymer ?
#
loop_
_entity_poly.entity_id
_entity_poly.type
_entity_poly.pdbx_seq_one_letter_code
_entity_poly.pdbx_strand_id
1 'polypeptide(L)'
;MMTKCPVCETEYTENEVETCSVCGYDLTPYPPIDEIPSELWEKEKKRIAVAKRVWKSSQSQVKSAQLMVSHLQSYLYETTRNIYGFTQSQSQLPSQSQAIASQLPSQSQAIASQSQLLSRLESQVEAIAFQLPSQTQAIASQSQLLSRLESQVEAIAFQLPSQTQAIASQSQLLSRLESQSQAITSQLPSQSQAIASQLPSQSQAIASQLPSQSQAIASQLPSQSQAIASQLPSQSQAIASQLDESITEAVADITPIVSSSSGFDYSQLDRLLKSGQWEAADEETTKMMCRVAGKTSRRYLDDDDIKNFPGEDLRIIDGLWVKHSRGRFGFSVQKQIYINCGGLPDGRYPGDTIWERYCGEVGWRVNGSYISWSDCTFSAAAPLGHLPARFVGVGWWLGFGVGLVRRRLALFSRAETCRL
;
A
#
# COMPACT_ATOMS: atom_id res chain seq x y z
N MET A 1 -140.25 42.45 55.97
CA MET A 1 -139.74 41.11 56.38
C MET A 1 -138.56 40.78 55.48
N MET A 2 -137.54 40.07 55.98
CA MET A 2 -136.47 39.56 55.10
C MET A 2 -136.93 38.21 54.52
N THR A 3 -136.82 38.10 53.21
CA THR A 3 -137.30 36.95 52.43
C THR A 3 -136.12 36.34 51.67
N LYS A 4 -136.20 35.06 51.32
CA LYS A 4 -135.14 34.37 50.57
C LYS A 4 -135.49 34.26 49.10
N CYS A 5 -134.52 34.52 48.23
CA CYS A 5 -134.67 34.28 46.81
C CYS A 5 -134.99 32.80 46.58
N PRO A 6 -136.08 32.47 45.87
CA PRO A 6 -136.48 31.08 45.69
C PRO A 6 -135.50 30.28 44.84
N VAL A 7 -134.54 30.91 44.15
CA VAL A 7 -133.58 30.24 43.25
C VAL A 7 -132.22 30.01 43.91
N CYS A 8 -131.65 31.05 44.53
CA CYS A 8 -130.29 31.00 45.10
C CYS A 8 -130.26 31.16 46.62
N GLU A 9 -131.43 31.29 47.27
CA GLU A 9 -131.60 31.42 48.72
C GLU A 9 -130.92 32.64 49.37
N THR A 10 -130.41 33.57 48.55
CA THR A 10 -129.88 34.85 49.03
C THR A 10 -131.00 35.65 49.67
N GLU A 11 -130.73 36.18 50.86
CA GLU A 11 -131.67 37.01 51.61
C GLU A 11 -131.81 38.39 50.97
N TYR A 12 -133.03 38.91 50.93
CA TYR A 12 -133.36 40.23 50.41
C TYR A 12 -134.50 40.86 51.22
N THR A 13 -134.62 42.18 51.15
CA THR A 13 -135.74 42.91 51.74
C THR A 13 -136.89 42.99 50.75
N GLU A 14 -138.07 42.51 51.14
CA GLU A 14 -139.27 42.53 50.31
C GLU A 14 -139.70 43.97 49.97
N ASN A 15 -140.01 44.24 48.69
CA ASN A 15 -140.37 45.54 48.10
C ASN A 15 -139.25 46.58 47.92
N GLU A 16 -137.99 46.28 48.26
CA GLU A 16 -136.85 47.20 48.00
C GLU A 16 -136.10 46.88 46.70
N VAL A 17 -136.15 45.63 46.25
CA VAL A 17 -135.43 45.16 45.07
C VAL A 17 -136.33 44.33 44.18
N GLU A 18 -136.34 44.63 42.89
CA GLU A 18 -137.15 43.92 41.90
C GLU A 18 -136.48 42.63 41.41
N THR A 19 -135.16 42.48 41.57
CA THR A 19 -134.41 41.28 41.16
C THR A 19 -133.38 40.86 42.19
N CYS A 20 -133.04 39.57 42.21
CA CYS A 20 -132.03 39.03 43.10
C CYS A 20 -130.62 39.42 42.63
N SER A 21 -129.83 40.06 43.50
CA SER A 21 -128.47 40.51 43.20
C SER A 21 -127.47 39.39 42.86
N VAL A 22 -127.77 38.14 43.25
CA VAL A 22 -126.86 37.00 43.05
C VAL A 22 -127.22 36.20 41.81
N CYS A 23 -128.51 35.91 41.58
CA CYS A 23 -128.93 35.07 40.46
C CYS A 23 -129.80 35.77 39.40
N GLY A 24 -130.17 37.04 39.63
CA GLY A 24 -130.99 37.84 38.71
C GLY A 24 -132.47 37.45 38.66
N TYR A 25 -132.95 36.55 39.52
CA TYR A 25 -134.36 36.14 39.55
C TYR A 25 -135.26 37.33 39.92
N ASP A 26 -136.40 37.47 39.23
CA ASP A 26 -137.42 38.49 39.50
C ASP A 26 -138.10 38.24 40.86
N LEU A 27 -138.06 39.23 41.74
CA LEU A 27 -138.57 39.19 43.11
C LEU A 27 -139.85 40.02 43.27
N THR A 28 -140.40 40.57 42.19
CA THR A 28 -141.62 41.37 42.25
C THR A 28 -142.80 40.53 42.78
N PRO A 29 -143.47 40.97 43.85
CA PRO A 29 -144.62 40.24 44.38
C PRO A 29 -145.77 40.25 43.38
N TYR A 30 -146.48 39.13 43.24
CA TYR A 30 -147.72 39.11 42.48
C TYR A 30 -148.75 40.07 43.11
N PRO A 31 -149.52 40.82 42.29
CA PRO A 31 -150.56 41.70 42.80
C PRO A 31 -151.59 40.89 43.62
N PRO A 32 -152.18 41.46 44.68
CA PRO A 32 -153.16 40.75 45.50
C PRO A 32 -154.42 40.47 44.67
N ILE A 33 -154.75 39.19 44.48
CA ILE A 33 -155.97 38.73 43.81
C ILE A 33 -156.62 37.65 44.68
N ASP A 34 -157.93 37.74 44.87
CA ASP A 34 -158.65 36.95 45.88
C ASP A 34 -158.69 35.44 45.59
N GLU A 35 -158.47 34.98 44.34
CA GLU A 35 -158.23 33.56 44.00
C GLU A 35 -157.29 33.39 42.78
N ILE A 36 -156.12 32.77 42.96
CA ILE A 36 -155.19 32.42 41.87
C ILE A 36 -155.41 30.95 41.48
N PRO A 37 -155.65 30.63 40.18
CA PRO A 37 -155.78 29.25 39.70
C PRO A 37 -154.58 28.36 40.01
N SER A 38 -154.81 27.15 40.50
CA SER A 38 -153.77 26.17 40.89
C SER A 38 -152.78 25.82 39.75
N GLU A 39 -153.23 25.90 38.50
CA GLU A 39 -152.40 25.69 37.30
C GLU A 39 -151.30 26.75 37.14
N LEU A 40 -151.54 27.99 37.58
CA LEU A 40 -150.53 29.05 37.56
C LEU A 40 -149.46 28.80 38.63
N TRP A 41 -149.85 28.31 39.81
CA TRP A 41 -148.91 27.95 40.87
C TRP A 41 -147.97 26.81 40.45
N GLU A 42 -148.50 25.80 39.75
CA GLU A 42 -147.69 24.70 39.21
C GLU A 42 -146.75 25.14 38.08
N LYS A 43 -147.17 26.08 37.24
CA LYS A 43 -146.27 26.71 36.26
C LYS A 43 -145.15 27.50 36.95
N GLU A 44 -145.45 28.20 38.02
CA GLU A 44 -144.47 28.98 38.77
C GLU A 44 -143.44 28.09 39.50
N LYS A 45 -143.88 27.02 40.16
CA LYS A 45 -142.95 26.01 40.72
C LYS A 45 -142.01 25.45 39.66
N LYS A 46 -142.50 25.17 38.46
CA LYS A 46 -141.66 24.69 37.33
C LYS A 46 -140.67 25.76 36.88
N ARG A 47 -141.09 27.04 36.80
CA ARG A 47 -140.18 28.16 36.49
C ARG A 47 -139.06 28.29 37.51
N ILE A 48 -139.39 28.27 38.81
CA ILE A 48 -138.41 28.29 39.90
C ILE A 48 -137.47 27.07 39.80
N ALA A 49 -138.00 25.86 39.55
CA ALA A 49 -137.18 24.66 39.42
C ALA A 49 -136.22 24.71 38.21
N VAL A 50 -136.65 25.28 37.08
CA VAL A 50 -135.78 25.55 35.92
C VAL A 50 -134.71 26.57 36.32
N ALA A 51 -135.09 27.68 36.94
CA ALA A 51 -134.16 28.71 37.38
C ALA A 51 -133.10 28.16 38.36
N LYS A 52 -133.48 27.30 39.32
CA LYS A 52 -132.54 26.58 40.21
C LYS A 52 -131.56 25.70 39.44
N ARG A 53 -132.03 24.95 38.45
CA ARG A 53 -131.15 24.09 37.63
C ARG A 53 -130.18 24.91 36.80
N VAL A 54 -130.66 25.98 36.16
CA VAL A 54 -129.81 26.93 35.41
C VAL A 54 -128.76 27.54 36.33
N TRP A 55 -129.15 27.98 37.52
CA TRP A 55 -128.25 28.55 38.53
C TRP A 55 -127.18 27.55 39.00
N LYS A 56 -127.55 26.30 39.29
CA LYS A 56 -126.59 25.26 39.67
C LYS A 56 -125.63 24.92 38.51
N SER A 57 -126.13 24.90 37.28
CA SER A 57 -125.33 24.71 36.07
C SER A 57 -124.34 25.85 35.87
N SER A 58 -124.78 27.11 36.02
CA SER A 58 -123.91 28.28 35.90
C SER A 58 -122.81 28.29 36.96
N GLN A 59 -123.12 27.96 38.23
CA GLN A 59 -122.09 27.82 39.26
C GLN A 59 -121.04 26.74 38.93
N SER A 60 -121.48 25.62 38.36
CA SER A 60 -120.59 24.53 37.96
C SER A 60 -119.69 24.95 36.80
N GLN A 61 -120.23 25.69 35.83
CA GLN A 61 -119.47 26.29 34.73
C GLN A 61 -118.47 27.33 35.24
N VAL A 62 -118.85 28.20 36.18
CA VAL A 62 -117.94 29.17 36.81
C VAL A 62 -116.79 28.47 37.52
N LYS A 63 -117.05 27.41 38.30
CA LYS A 63 -115.99 26.63 38.96
C LYS A 63 -115.05 25.96 37.94
N SER A 64 -115.59 25.41 36.86
CA SER A 64 -114.79 24.82 35.79
C SER A 64 -113.92 25.86 35.09
N ALA A 65 -114.49 27.05 34.79
CA ALA A 65 -113.76 28.16 34.22
C ALA A 65 -112.65 28.67 35.16
N GLN A 66 -112.91 28.78 36.46
CA GLN A 66 -111.90 29.13 37.46
C GLN A 66 -110.74 28.13 37.48
N LEU A 67 -111.01 26.83 37.42
CA LEU A 67 -109.97 25.81 37.37
C LEU A 67 -109.12 25.93 36.09
N MET A 68 -109.76 26.16 34.93
CA MET A 68 -109.05 26.41 33.67
C MET A 68 -108.18 27.66 33.76
N VAL A 69 -108.70 28.75 34.34
CA VAL A 69 -107.93 29.98 34.56
C VAL A 69 -106.71 29.72 35.43
N SER A 70 -106.85 28.99 36.55
CA SER A 70 -105.71 28.64 37.41
C SER A 70 -104.66 27.81 36.67
N HIS A 71 -105.08 26.85 35.84
CA HIS A 71 -104.15 26.06 35.03
C HIS A 71 -103.41 26.96 34.03
N LEU A 72 -104.14 27.80 33.29
CA LEU A 72 -103.55 28.72 32.33
C LEU A 72 -102.58 29.70 33.00
N GLN A 73 -102.89 30.18 34.21
CA GLN A 73 -101.98 31.03 34.99
C GLN A 73 -100.67 30.30 35.33
N SER A 74 -100.75 29.04 35.76
CA SER A 74 -99.56 28.22 36.04
C SER A 74 -98.72 28.01 34.77
N TYR A 75 -99.38 27.68 33.66
CA TYR A 75 -98.72 27.47 32.37
C TYR A 75 -98.05 28.74 31.85
N LEU A 76 -98.74 29.89 31.97
CA LEU A 76 -98.18 31.20 31.61
C LEU A 76 -96.98 31.53 32.47
N TYR A 77 -97.02 31.26 33.77
CA TYR A 77 -95.90 31.52 34.68
C TYR A 77 -94.66 30.69 34.33
N GLU A 78 -94.82 29.38 34.08
CA GLU A 78 -93.72 28.50 33.65
C GLU A 78 -93.14 28.93 32.31
N THR A 79 -94.00 29.23 31.33
CA THR A 79 -93.58 29.69 30.01
C THR A 79 -92.80 31.00 30.11
N THR A 80 -93.27 31.93 30.94
CA THR A 80 -92.60 33.20 31.19
C THR A 80 -91.22 32.99 31.83
N ARG A 81 -91.10 32.09 32.82
CA ARG A 81 -89.81 31.74 33.43
C ARG A 81 -88.83 31.17 32.40
N ASN A 82 -89.29 30.28 31.53
CA ASN A 82 -88.47 29.69 30.48
C ASN A 82 -88.02 30.73 29.45
N ILE A 83 -88.91 31.66 29.07
CA ILE A 83 -88.57 32.79 28.19
C ILE A 83 -87.50 33.67 28.83
N TYR A 84 -87.61 33.99 30.13
CA TYR A 84 -86.58 34.76 30.83
C TYR A 84 -85.23 34.01 30.87
N GLY A 85 -85.24 32.70 31.16
CA GLY A 85 -84.02 31.88 31.13
C GLY A 85 -83.36 31.87 29.75
N PHE A 86 -84.14 31.65 28.69
CA PHE A 86 -83.65 31.67 27.31
C PHE A 86 -83.11 33.06 26.93
N THR A 87 -83.81 34.13 27.29
CA THR A 87 -83.38 35.51 27.04
C THR A 87 -82.06 35.82 27.74
N GLN A 88 -81.88 35.33 28.97
CA GLN A 88 -80.62 35.48 29.71
C GLN A 88 -79.48 34.74 29.00
N SER A 89 -79.66 33.48 28.60
CA SER A 89 -78.65 32.74 27.83
C SER A 89 -78.36 33.40 26.48
N GLN A 90 -79.39 33.87 25.78
CA GLN A 90 -79.26 34.59 24.51
C GLN A 90 -78.48 35.91 24.67
N SER A 91 -78.64 36.61 25.79
CA SER A 91 -77.90 37.84 26.08
C SER A 91 -76.40 37.62 26.34
N GLN A 92 -76.00 36.41 26.75
CA GLN A 92 -74.59 36.05 27.00
C GLN A 92 -73.86 35.54 25.76
N LEU A 93 -74.58 35.04 24.75
CA LEU A 93 -74.01 34.53 23.50
C LEU A 93 -73.11 35.56 22.76
N PRO A 94 -73.49 36.85 22.63
CA PRO A 94 -72.65 37.85 22.00
C PRO A 94 -71.32 38.10 22.71
N SER A 95 -71.30 38.13 24.05
CA SER A 95 -70.05 38.37 24.79
C SER A 95 -69.13 37.16 24.73
N GLN A 96 -69.67 35.94 24.77
CA GLN A 96 -68.91 34.70 24.56
C GLN A 96 -68.34 34.62 23.13
N SER A 97 -69.14 34.92 22.12
CA SER A 97 -68.69 34.91 20.73
C SER A 97 -67.62 35.98 20.48
N GLN A 98 -67.76 37.17 21.07
CA GLN A 98 -66.76 38.22 21.00
C GLN A 98 -65.47 37.84 21.74
N ALA A 99 -65.56 37.19 22.91
CA ALA A 99 -64.38 36.72 23.63
C ALA A 99 -63.59 35.70 22.79
N ILE A 100 -64.28 34.72 22.18
CA ILE A 100 -63.66 33.74 21.27
C ILE A 100 -63.08 34.45 20.03
N ALA A 101 -63.85 35.33 19.39
CA ALA A 101 -63.41 36.06 18.21
C ALA A 101 -62.20 36.96 18.49
N SER A 102 -62.06 37.51 19.70
CA SER A 102 -60.92 38.34 20.10
C SER A 102 -59.63 37.54 20.32
N GLN A 103 -59.74 36.25 20.67
CA GLN A 103 -58.59 35.37 20.89
C GLN A 103 -58.10 34.70 19.60
N LEU A 104 -58.99 34.53 18.61
CA LEU A 104 -58.65 33.86 17.35
C LEU A 104 -57.47 34.50 16.59
N PRO A 105 -57.38 35.84 16.46
CA PRO A 105 -56.27 36.48 15.77
C PRO A 105 -54.92 36.29 16.47
N SER A 106 -54.88 36.37 17.80
CA SER A 106 -53.62 36.20 18.55
C SER A 106 -53.12 34.76 18.48
N GLN A 107 -54.02 33.78 18.53
CA GLN A 107 -53.67 32.37 18.31
C GLN A 107 -53.19 32.12 16.87
N SER A 108 -53.86 32.69 15.87
CA SER A 108 -53.44 32.59 14.46
C SER A 108 -52.05 33.19 14.25
N GLN A 109 -51.76 34.35 14.84
CA GLN A 109 -50.45 34.99 14.78
C GLN A 109 -49.37 34.16 15.49
N ALA A 110 -49.69 33.54 16.64
CA ALA A 110 -48.79 32.64 17.34
C ALA A 110 -48.44 31.41 16.50
N ILE A 111 -49.43 30.79 15.85
CA ILE A 111 -49.22 29.67 14.92
C ILE A 111 -48.34 30.09 13.75
N ALA A 112 -48.64 31.24 13.11
CA ALA A 112 -47.83 31.75 12.01
C ALA A 112 -46.37 32.00 12.42
N SER A 113 -46.15 32.56 13.62
CA SER A 113 -44.81 32.78 14.16
C SER A 113 -44.05 31.46 14.41
N GLN A 114 -44.75 30.44 14.92
CA GLN A 114 -44.17 29.10 15.10
C GLN A 114 -43.83 28.44 13.76
N SER A 115 -44.71 28.56 12.75
CA SER A 115 -44.42 28.06 11.39
C SER A 115 -43.18 28.73 10.79
N GLN A 116 -43.01 30.05 10.97
CA GLN A 116 -41.80 30.75 10.52
C GLN A 116 -40.53 30.25 11.23
N LEU A 117 -40.61 29.96 12.53
CA LEU A 117 -39.49 29.37 13.28
C LEU A 117 -39.15 27.97 12.78
N LEU A 118 -40.16 27.13 12.50
CA LEU A 118 -39.94 25.80 11.93
C LEU A 118 -39.24 25.88 10.57
N SER A 119 -39.69 26.75 9.66
CA SER A 119 -39.02 26.92 8.36
C SER A 119 -37.58 27.42 8.49
N ARG A 120 -37.29 28.30 9.47
CA ARG A 120 -35.91 28.71 9.75
C ARG A 120 -35.07 27.54 10.25
N LEU A 121 -35.61 26.73 11.16
CA LEU A 121 -34.90 25.54 11.67
C LEU A 121 -34.64 24.52 10.55
N GLU A 122 -35.62 24.26 9.69
CA GLU A 122 -35.45 23.39 8.52
C GLU A 122 -34.32 23.89 7.62
N SER A 123 -34.31 25.19 7.29
CA SER A 123 -33.24 25.78 6.47
C SER A 123 -31.85 25.68 7.12
N GLN A 124 -31.76 25.79 8.46
CA GLN A 124 -30.51 25.62 9.19
C GLN A 124 -30.04 24.17 9.18
N VAL A 125 -30.96 23.22 9.33
CA VAL A 125 -30.65 21.78 9.24
C VAL A 125 -30.15 21.43 7.84
N GLU A 126 -30.79 21.93 6.79
CA GLU A 126 -30.33 21.72 5.41
C GLU A 126 -28.95 22.34 5.16
N ALA A 127 -28.70 23.54 5.66
CA ALA A 127 -27.39 24.18 5.54
C ALA A 127 -26.28 23.36 6.25
N ILE A 128 -26.56 22.85 7.46
CA ILE A 128 -25.63 21.98 8.19
C ILE A 128 -25.42 20.67 7.42
N ALA A 129 -26.50 20.05 6.94
CA ALA A 129 -26.44 18.80 6.18
C ALA A 129 -25.62 18.97 4.89
N PHE A 130 -25.70 20.13 4.23
CA PHE A 130 -24.90 20.43 3.04
C PHE A 130 -23.41 20.65 3.36
N GLN A 131 -23.09 21.21 4.53
CA GLN A 131 -21.71 21.44 4.94
C GLN A 131 -21.00 20.17 5.45
N LEU A 132 -21.73 19.24 6.06
CA LEU A 132 -21.18 18.05 6.71
C LEU A 132 -20.29 17.17 5.78
N PRO A 133 -20.66 16.92 4.51
CA PRO A 133 -19.80 16.17 3.57
C PRO A 133 -18.47 16.87 3.29
N SER A 134 -18.48 18.19 3.13
CA SER A 134 -17.25 18.96 2.85
C SER A 134 -16.27 18.91 4.03
N GLN A 135 -16.77 18.99 5.26
CA GLN A 135 -15.95 18.82 6.45
C GLN A 135 -15.43 17.40 6.59
N THR A 136 -16.27 16.39 6.30
CA THR A 136 -15.86 14.98 6.30
C THR A 136 -14.72 14.73 5.30
N GLN A 137 -14.82 15.32 4.11
CA GLN A 137 -13.76 15.22 3.09
C GLN A 137 -12.48 15.95 3.50
N ALA A 138 -12.60 17.10 4.16
CA ALA A 138 -11.44 17.82 4.71
C ALA A 138 -10.73 16.99 5.79
N ILE A 139 -11.48 16.37 6.69
CA ILE A 139 -10.93 15.46 7.71
C ILE A 139 -10.25 14.26 7.05
N ALA A 140 -10.88 13.62 6.07
CA ALA A 140 -10.29 12.50 5.34
C ALA A 140 -8.96 12.89 4.64
N SER A 141 -8.92 14.09 4.06
CA SER A 141 -7.71 14.64 3.43
C SER A 141 -6.60 14.89 4.46
N GLN A 142 -6.94 15.39 5.64
CA GLN A 142 -5.98 15.56 6.75
C GLN A 142 -5.47 14.21 7.27
N SER A 143 -6.33 13.20 7.41
CA SER A 143 -5.92 11.85 7.78
C SER A 143 -4.93 11.25 6.76
N GLN A 144 -5.14 11.46 5.46
CA GLN A 144 -4.20 11.03 4.43
C GLN A 144 -2.85 11.74 4.54
N LEU A 145 -2.83 13.04 4.87
CA LEU A 145 -1.59 13.77 5.13
C LEU A 145 -0.85 13.24 6.35
N LEU A 146 -1.56 12.91 7.43
CA LEU A 146 -0.97 12.30 8.63
C LEU A 146 -0.31 10.96 8.30
N SER A 147 -0.98 10.07 7.56
CA SER A 147 -0.37 8.80 7.14
C SER A 147 0.86 8.98 6.25
N ARG A 148 0.86 9.99 5.37
CA ARG A 148 2.07 10.34 4.59
C ARG A 148 3.19 10.84 5.48
N LEU A 149 2.91 11.66 6.49
CA LEU A 149 3.92 12.11 7.44
C LEU A 149 4.50 10.95 8.27
N GLU A 150 3.64 10.04 8.74
CA GLU A 150 4.07 8.84 9.48
C GLU A 150 5.02 7.98 8.64
N SER A 151 4.67 7.68 7.38
CA SER A 151 5.55 6.93 6.48
C SER A 151 6.87 7.65 6.17
N GLN A 152 6.87 8.99 6.06
CA GLN A 152 8.10 9.77 5.90
C GLN A 152 8.99 9.68 7.13
N VAL A 153 8.42 9.78 8.34
CA VAL A 153 9.16 9.64 9.60
C VAL A 153 9.76 8.24 9.71
N GLU A 154 9.01 7.20 9.35
CA GLU A 154 9.49 5.82 9.39
C GLU A 154 10.62 5.57 8.37
N ALA A 155 10.51 6.15 7.17
CA ALA A 155 11.59 6.12 6.18
C ALA A 155 12.86 6.82 6.68
N ILE A 156 12.73 7.98 7.30
CA ILE A 156 13.87 8.71 7.90
C ILE A 156 14.48 7.88 9.04
N ALA A 157 13.65 7.30 9.91
CA ALA A 157 14.10 6.46 11.02
C ALA A 157 14.86 5.22 10.52
N PHE A 158 14.45 4.63 9.39
CA PHE A 158 15.14 3.50 8.76
C PHE A 158 16.49 3.90 8.14
N GLN A 159 16.61 5.12 7.62
CA GLN A 159 17.85 5.62 7.00
C GLN A 159 18.89 6.12 8.02
N LEU A 160 18.46 6.57 9.19
CA LEU A 160 19.36 7.17 10.19
C LEU A 160 20.50 6.24 10.67
N PRO A 161 20.27 4.92 10.90
CA PRO A 161 21.34 4.00 11.29
C PRO A 161 22.42 3.82 10.22
N SER A 162 22.03 3.72 8.95
CA SER A 162 23.00 3.54 7.85
C SER A 162 23.86 4.79 7.65
N GLN A 163 23.27 5.98 7.77
CA GLN A 163 24.04 7.23 7.78
C GLN A 163 24.98 7.32 8.98
N THR A 164 24.54 6.91 10.17
CA THR A 164 25.38 6.87 11.37
C THR A 164 26.57 5.92 11.19
N GLN A 165 26.35 4.75 10.60
CA GLN A 165 27.41 3.79 10.31
C GLN A 165 28.40 4.32 9.25
N ALA A 166 27.90 5.06 8.24
CA ALA A 166 28.75 5.71 7.25
C ALA A 166 29.66 6.77 7.90
N ILE A 167 29.12 7.59 8.80
CA ILE A 167 29.90 8.58 9.57
C ILE A 167 30.95 7.88 10.46
N ALA A 168 30.57 6.80 11.14
CA ALA A 168 31.51 6.01 11.95
C ALA A 168 32.64 5.39 11.10
N SER A 169 32.32 4.95 9.87
CA SER A 169 33.33 4.42 8.95
C SER A 169 34.28 5.52 8.46
N GLN A 170 33.77 6.72 8.20
CA GLN A 170 34.59 7.88 7.84
C GLN A 170 35.52 8.32 8.98
N SER A 171 35.06 8.29 10.23
CA SER A 171 35.92 8.63 11.38
C SER A 171 37.04 7.61 11.59
N GLN A 172 36.80 6.31 11.31
CA GLN A 172 37.85 5.29 11.29
C GLN A 172 38.89 5.51 10.18
N LEU A 173 38.47 6.00 9.01
CA LEU A 173 39.40 6.37 7.95
C LEU A 173 40.27 7.56 8.34
N LEU A 174 39.69 8.58 8.98
CA LEU A 174 40.45 9.74 9.47
C LEU A 174 41.52 9.34 10.49
N SER A 175 41.18 8.48 11.46
CA SER A 175 42.17 8.02 12.45
C SER A 175 43.29 7.17 11.84
N ARG A 176 42.97 6.35 10.83
CA ARG A 176 44.00 5.64 10.05
C ARG A 176 44.90 6.61 9.29
N LEU A 177 44.35 7.64 8.66
CA LEU A 177 45.13 8.65 7.95
C LEU A 177 46.06 9.40 8.90
N GLU A 178 45.58 9.73 10.10
CA GLU A 178 46.35 10.41 11.13
C GLU A 178 47.49 9.54 11.66
N SER A 179 47.24 8.26 11.95
CA SER A 179 48.29 7.32 12.35
C SER A 179 49.35 7.10 11.25
N GLN A 180 48.95 7.04 9.98
CA GLN A 180 49.88 6.96 8.86
C GLN A 180 50.75 8.22 8.75
N SER A 181 50.16 9.40 8.91
CA SER A 181 50.89 10.68 8.91
C SER A 181 51.93 10.73 10.05
N GLN A 182 51.55 10.31 11.25
CA GLN A 182 52.48 10.22 12.40
C GLN A 182 53.60 9.20 12.16
N ALA A 183 53.30 8.05 11.55
CA ALA A 183 54.31 7.06 11.18
C ALA A 183 55.30 7.61 10.15
N ILE A 184 54.82 8.29 9.11
CA ILE A 184 55.69 8.94 8.12
C ILE A 184 56.57 10.01 8.80
N THR A 185 55.96 10.85 9.65
CA THR A 185 56.67 11.93 10.35
C THR A 185 57.78 11.40 11.26
N SER A 186 57.59 10.24 11.89
CA SER A 186 58.61 9.62 12.77
C SER A 186 59.66 8.80 12.02
N GLN A 187 59.29 8.16 10.90
CA GLN A 187 60.21 7.31 10.14
C GLN A 187 61.10 8.10 9.16
N LEU A 188 60.59 9.17 8.55
CA LEU A 188 61.32 9.93 7.54
C LEU A 188 62.66 10.49 8.06
N PRO A 189 62.75 11.09 9.28
CA PRO A 189 64.03 11.59 9.80
C PRO A 189 65.04 10.47 10.05
N SER A 190 64.61 9.34 10.62
CA SER A 190 65.50 8.21 10.91
C SER A 190 66.04 7.56 9.64
N GLN A 191 65.20 7.39 8.61
CA GLN A 191 65.64 6.91 7.30
C GLN A 191 66.62 7.89 6.64
N SER A 192 66.32 9.19 6.67
CA SER A 192 67.22 10.23 6.17
C SER A 192 68.58 10.19 6.87
N GLN A 193 68.60 10.03 8.20
CA GLN A 193 69.84 9.96 8.98
C GLN A 193 70.63 8.66 8.74
N ALA A 194 69.93 7.54 8.52
CA ALA A 194 70.56 6.28 8.12
C ALA A 194 71.24 6.40 6.75
N ILE A 195 70.57 6.99 5.76
CA ILE A 195 71.16 7.26 4.44
C ILE A 195 72.36 8.19 4.58
N ALA A 196 72.23 9.29 5.33
CA ALA A 196 73.30 10.26 5.54
C ALA A 196 74.54 9.67 6.23
N SER A 197 74.38 8.63 7.07
CA SER A 197 75.49 7.96 7.75
C SER A 197 76.09 6.78 6.97
N GLN A 198 75.28 6.09 6.16
CA GLN A 198 75.75 4.96 5.35
C GLN A 198 76.45 5.39 4.06
N LEU A 199 76.00 6.46 3.41
CA LEU A 199 76.58 6.90 2.14
C LEU A 199 78.09 7.25 2.26
N PRO A 200 78.53 8.01 3.27
CA PRO A 200 79.95 8.35 3.43
C PRO A 200 80.79 7.10 3.74
N SER A 201 80.32 6.24 4.63
CA SER A 201 81.05 5.02 5.03
C SER A 201 81.20 4.03 3.88
N GLN A 202 80.16 3.85 3.04
CA GLN A 202 80.25 3.07 1.81
C GLN A 202 81.23 3.70 0.81
N SER A 203 81.19 5.02 0.61
CA SER A 203 82.13 5.70 -0.29
C SER A 203 83.58 5.52 0.15
N GLN A 204 83.84 5.58 1.47
CA GLN A 204 85.17 5.45 2.04
C GLN A 204 85.67 3.99 2.00
N ALA A 205 84.77 3.02 2.16
CA ALA A 205 85.07 1.61 1.94
C ALA A 205 85.47 1.33 0.48
N ILE A 206 84.72 1.87 -0.49
CA ILE A 206 85.08 1.75 -1.91
C ILE A 206 86.43 2.42 -2.18
N ALA A 207 86.65 3.64 -1.67
CA ALA A 207 87.90 4.38 -1.85
C ALA A 207 89.12 3.66 -1.25
N SER A 208 88.95 2.90 -0.18
CA SER A 208 90.04 2.12 0.46
C SER A 208 90.25 0.74 -0.16
N GLN A 209 89.21 0.13 -0.74
CA GLN A 209 89.33 -1.17 -1.40
C GLN A 209 89.82 -1.07 -2.86
N LEU A 210 89.50 0.00 -3.59
CA LEU A 210 89.92 0.15 -4.99
C LEU A 210 91.45 0.07 -5.17
N PRO A 211 92.28 0.77 -4.35
CA PRO A 211 93.73 0.72 -4.48
C PRO A 211 94.28 -0.66 -4.13
N SER A 212 93.81 -1.29 -3.06
CA SER A 212 94.28 -2.61 -2.65
C SER A 212 93.91 -3.70 -3.66
N GLN A 213 92.72 -3.65 -4.25
CA GLN A 213 92.34 -4.53 -5.37
C GLN A 213 93.20 -4.27 -6.61
N SER A 214 93.45 -3.00 -6.97
CA SER A 214 94.31 -2.68 -8.11
C SER A 214 95.74 -3.21 -7.93
N GLN A 215 96.27 -3.13 -6.71
CA GLN A 215 97.61 -3.60 -6.36
C GLN A 215 97.68 -5.13 -6.29
N ALA A 216 96.61 -5.80 -5.84
CA ALA A 216 96.46 -7.25 -5.91
C ALA A 216 96.43 -7.74 -7.37
N ILE A 217 95.67 -7.07 -8.25
CA ILE A 217 95.65 -7.39 -9.69
C ILE A 217 97.03 -7.16 -10.30
N ALA A 218 97.69 -6.04 -10.01
CA ALA A 218 99.03 -5.74 -10.53
C ALA A 218 100.10 -6.76 -10.08
N SER A 219 99.97 -7.33 -8.87
CA SER A 219 100.88 -8.36 -8.35
C SER A 219 100.55 -9.78 -8.81
N GLN A 220 99.28 -10.06 -9.13
CA GLN A 220 98.85 -11.37 -9.64
C GLN A 220 98.94 -11.51 -11.17
N LEU A 221 98.87 -10.42 -11.94
CA LEU A 221 98.95 -10.47 -13.40
C LEU A 221 100.25 -11.15 -13.90
N PRO A 222 101.44 -10.84 -13.34
CA PRO A 222 102.69 -11.49 -13.77
C PRO A 222 102.70 -12.99 -13.46
N SER A 223 102.29 -13.39 -12.25
CA SER A 223 102.27 -14.80 -11.86
C SER A 223 101.22 -15.61 -12.63
N GLN A 224 100.05 -15.03 -12.93
CA GLN A 224 99.05 -15.65 -13.79
C GLN A 224 99.53 -15.75 -15.24
N SER A 225 100.20 -14.73 -15.79
CA SER A 225 100.77 -14.79 -17.14
C SER A 225 101.81 -15.91 -17.29
N GLN A 226 102.60 -16.15 -16.24
CA GLN A 226 103.62 -17.19 -16.19
C GLN A 226 103.01 -18.60 -16.00
N ALA A 227 101.90 -18.70 -15.26
CA ALA A 227 101.11 -19.92 -15.15
C ALA A 227 100.40 -20.29 -16.47
N ILE A 228 99.84 -19.31 -17.18
CA ILE A 228 99.21 -19.51 -18.50
C ILE A 228 100.26 -19.95 -19.53
N ALA A 229 101.44 -19.33 -19.54
CA ALA A 229 102.54 -19.71 -20.44
C ALA A 229 103.04 -21.16 -20.22
N SER A 230 102.91 -21.69 -18.99
CA SER A 230 103.30 -23.06 -18.65
C SER A 230 102.17 -24.09 -18.80
N GLN A 231 100.90 -23.68 -18.79
CA GLN A 231 99.74 -24.57 -18.94
C GLN A 231 99.13 -24.59 -20.35
N LEU A 232 99.48 -23.65 -21.24
CA LEU A 232 98.98 -23.63 -22.63
C LEU A 232 99.20 -24.96 -23.38
N PRO A 233 100.37 -25.63 -23.27
CA PRO A 233 100.59 -26.91 -23.93
C PRO A 233 99.68 -28.04 -23.40
N SER A 234 99.44 -28.10 -22.08
CA SER A 234 98.61 -29.15 -21.49
C SER A 234 97.11 -28.92 -21.69
N GLN A 235 96.65 -27.66 -21.71
CA GLN A 235 95.25 -27.32 -21.99
C GLN A 235 94.87 -27.53 -23.46
N SER A 236 95.79 -27.32 -24.41
CA SER A 236 95.56 -27.61 -25.84
C SER A 236 95.25 -29.10 -26.09
N GLN A 237 95.82 -29.99 -25.27
CA GLN A 237 95.54 -31.43 -25.30
C GLN A 237 94.22 -31.81 -24.62
N ALA A 238 93.76 -31.03 -23.64
CA ALA A 238 92.49 -31.27 -22.94
C ALA A 238 91.26 -30.76 -23.72
N ILE A 239 91.41 -29.64 -24.43
CA ILE A 239 90.34 -29.03 -25.26
C ILE A 239 89.98 -29.93 -26.46
N ALA A 240 90.94 -30.67 -27.01
CA ALA A 240 90.67 -31.66 -28.07
C ALA A 240 89.77 -32.82 -27.59
N SER A 241 89.76 -33.09 -26.28
CA SER A 241 88.97 -34.17 -25.66
C SER A 241 87.61 -33.70 -25.12
N GLN A 242 87.44 -32.41 -24.82
CA GLN A 242 86.19 -31.86 -24.28
C GLN A 242 85.22 -31.32 -25.34
N LEU A 243 85.66 -31.13 -26.58
CA LEU A 243 84.81 -30.67 -27.68
C LEU A 243 83.78 -31.73 -28.15
N ASP A 244 83.91 -32.99 -27.76
CA ASP A 244 83.00 -34.09 -28.12
C ASP A 244 81.82 -34.25 -27.13
N GLU A 245 81.90 -33.62 -25.94
CA GLU A 245 80.92 -33.83 -24.85
C GLU A 245 79.93 -32.64 -24.68
N SER A 246 80.24 -31.46 -25.24
CA SER A 246 79.45 -30.22 -25.08
C SER A 246 78.40 -29.95 -26.16
N ILE A 247 78.25 -30.83 -27.18
CA ILE A 247 77.18 -30.70 -28.19
C ILE A 247 75.87 -31.38 -27.74
N THR A 248 75.86 -32.09 -26.61
CA THR A 248 74.75 -32.96 -26.19
C THR A 248 73.67 -32.27 -25.36
N GLU A 249 73.89 -31.09 -24.78
CA GLU A 249 72.94 -30.46 -23.85
C GLU A 249 72.10 -29.32 -24.47
N ALA A 250 72.45 -28.85 -25.68
CA ALA A 250 71.74 -27.78 -26.39
C ALA A 250 70.72 -28.26 -27.44
N VAL A 251 70.51 -29.57 -27.60
CA VAL A 251 69.62 -30.17 -28.64
C VAL A 251 68.33 -30.77 -28.04
N ALA A 252 68.06 -30.58 -26.74
CA ALA A 252 66.90 -31.18 -26.06
C ALA A 252 65.57 -30.38 -26.16
N ASP A 253 65.56 -29.17 -26.75
CA ASP A 253 64.39 -28.25 -26.75
C ASP A 253 63.80 -28.02 -28.17
N ILE A 254 63.97 -28.98 -29.10
CA ILE A 254 63.44 -28.94 -30.48
C ILE A 254 62.65 -30.22 -30.84
N THR A 255 62.04 -30.91 -29.87
CA THR A 255 61.07 -31.96 -30.22
C THR A 255 59.73 -31.32 -30.55
N PRO A 256 59.27 -31.40 -31.82
CA PRO A 256 57.99 -30.83 -32.18
C PRO A 256 56.88 -31.59 -31.47
N ILE A 257 55.96 -30.87 -30.83
CA ILE A 257 54.81 -31.46 -30.14
C ILE A 257 53.73 -31.70 -31.19
N VAL A 258 53.85 -32.81 -31.93
CA VAL A 258 52.93 -33.16 -33.02
C VAL A 258 51.87 -34.14 -32.54
N SER A 259 50.59 -33.85 -32.80
CA SER A 259 49.51 -34.82 -32.57
C SER A 259 49.61 -35.96 -33.58
N SER A 260 49.60 -37.20 -33.12
CA SER A 260 49.62 -38.36 -34.03
C SER A 260 48.29 -38.55 -34.76
N SER A 261 47.18 -38.07 -34.20
CA SER A 261 45.85 -38.14 -34.81
C SER A 261 45.58 -37.09 -35.89
N SER A 262 46.15 -35.89 -35.77
CA SER A 262 45.87 -34.77 -36.68
C SER A 262 47.08 -34.28 -37.48
N GLY A 263 48.30 -34.61 -37.04
CA GLY A 263 49.55 -34.14 -37.63
C GLY A 263 49.90 -32.68 -37.33
N PHE A 264 49.11 -31.98 -36.51
CA PHE A 264 49.37 -30.57 -36.18
C PHE A 264 50.46 -30.42 -35.11
N ASP A 265 51.31 -29.41 -35.30
CA ASP A 265 52.41 -29.04 -34.39
C ASP A 265 51.98 -27.96 -33.39
N TYR A 266 52.13 -28.26 -32.10
CA TYR A 266 51.78 -27.43 -30.95
C TYR A 266 52.98 -26.69 -30.35
N SER A 267 54.17 -26.77 -30.95
CA SER A 267 55.40 -26.17 -30.42
C SER A 267 55.32 -24.65 -30.27
N GLN A 268 54.52 -23.98 -31.09
CA GLN A 268 54.26 -22.54 -30.91
C GLN A 268 53.46 -22.28 -29.63
N LEU A 269 52.41 -23.07 -29.37
CA LEU A 269 51.61 -22.96 -28.14
C LEU A 269 52.49 -23.24 -26.90
N ASP A 270 53.33 -24.28 -26.94
CA ASP A 270 54.25 -24.61 -25.85
C ASP A 270 55.23 -23.45 -25.55
N ARG A 271 55.85 -22.85 -26.57
CA ARG A 271 56.76 -21.70 -26.38
C ARG A 271 56.06 -20.47 -25.80
N LEU A 272 54.85 -20.17 -26.26
CA LEU A 272 54.06 -19.04 -25.75
C LEU A 272 53.69 -19.26 -24.27
N LEU A 273 53.29 -20.48 -23.90
CA LEU A 273 52.98 -20.83 -22.53
C LEU A 273 54.22 -20.84 -21.62
N LYS A 274 55.33 -21.43 -22.08
CA LYS A 274 56.63 -21.49 -21.38
C LYS A 274 57.20 -20.09 -21.08
N SER A 275 56.96 -19.13 -21.97
CA SER A 275 57.38 -17.73 -21.80
C SER A 275 56.37 -16.86 -21.05
N GLY A 276 55.24 -17.41 -20.62
CA GLY A 276 54.21 -16.67 -19.87
C GLY A 276 53.41 -15.67 -20.71
N GLN A 277 53.41 -15.81 -22.04
CA GLN A 277 52.63 -14.98 -22.96
C GLN A 277 51.18 -15.48 -23.06
N TRP A 278 50.44 -15.37 -21.95
CA TRP A 278 49.11 -15.99 -21.76
C TRP A 278 48.06 -15.56 -22.79
N GLU A 279 48.03 -14.28 -23.17
CA GLU A 279 47.09 -13.76 -24.17
C GLU A 279 47.35 -14.36 -25.56
N ALA A 280 48.61 -14.36 -25.98
CA ALA A 280 49.02 -14.94 -27.27
C ALA A 280 48.78 -16.45 -27.29
N ALA A 281 49.00 -17.15 -26.18
CA ALA A 281 48.71 -18.57 -26.04
C ALA A 281 47.21 -18.88 -26.15
N ASP A 282 46.34 -18.02 -25.59
CA ASP A 282 44.89 -18.16 -25.69
C ASP A 282 44.38 -17.94 -27.12
N GLU A 283 44.96 -16.97 -27.83
CA GLU A 283 44.72 -16.82 -29.26
C GLU A 283 45.17 -18.03 -30.08
N GLU A 284 46.39 -18.53 -29.83
CA GLU A 284 46.94 -19.65 -30.58
C GLU A 284 46.15 -20.93 -30.32
N THR A 285 45.66 -21.14 -29.09
CA THR A 285 44.75 -22.24 -28.74
C THR A 285 43.50 -22.22 -29.62
N THR A 286 42.87 -21.04 -29.78
CA THR A 286 41.68 -20.89 -30.64
C THR A 286 41.99 -21.16 -32.10
N LYS A 287 43.12 -20.65 -32.60
CA LYS A 287 43.58 -20.87 -33.98
C LYS A 287 43.82 -22.36 -34.23
N MET A 288 44.46 -23.04 -33.30
CA MET A 288 44.80 -24.46 -33.43
C MET A 288 43.56 -25.34 -33.41
N MET A 289 42.62 -25.09 -32.48
CA MET A 289 41.35 -25.83 -32.45
C MET A 289 40.54 -25.63 -33.74
N CYS A 290 40.55 -24.43 -34.33
CA CYS A 290 39.90 -24.22 -35.64
C CYS A 290 40.61 -24.97 -36.77
N ARG A 291 41.95 -25.03 -36.77
CA ARG A 291 42.74 -25.76 -37.78
C ARG A 291 42.50 -27.27 -37.71
N VAL A 292 42.54 -27.84 -36.51
CA VAL A 292 42.33 -29.28 -36.28
C VAL A 292 40.93 -29.73 -36.72
N ALA A 293 39.91 -28.90 -36.51
CA ALA A 293 38.55 -29.19 -36.98
C ALA A 293 38.32 -28.86 -38.49
N GLY A 294 39.37 -28.48 -39.22
CA GLY A 294 39.28 -28.13 -40.65
C GLY A 294 38.54 -26.83 -40.94
N LYS A 295 38.40 -25.92 -39.95
CA LYS A 295 37.65 -24.66 -40.06
C LYS A 295 38.58 -23.45 -40.19
N THR A 296 39.45 -23.45 -41.19
CA THR A 296 40.45 -22.38 -41.37
C THR A 296 39.85 -21.01 -41.77
N SER A 297 38.65 -21.00 -42.35
CA SER A 297 37.95 -19.76 -42.76
C SER A 297 37.05 -19.16 -41.67
N ARG A 298 36.76 -19.89 -40.59
CA ARG A 298 35.93 -19.45 -39.45
C ARG A 298 36.79 -19.33 -38.19
N ARG A 299 36.49 -18.36 -37.32
CA ARG A 299 37.19 -18.19 -36.02
C ARG A 299 36.45 -18.87 -34.86
N TYR A 300 35.62 -19.87 -35.15
CA TYR A 300 34.81 -20.59 -34.16
C TYR A 300 34.48 -22.01 -34.62
N LEU A 301 34.21 -22.90 -33.67
CA LEU A 301 33.63 -24.23 -33.89
C LEU A 301 32.14 -24.25 -33.54
N ASP A 302 31.35 -25.05 -34.24
CA ASP A 302 29.99 -25.38 -33.83
C ASP A 302 29.94 -26.66 -32.96
N ASP A 303 28.74 -27.04 -32.52
CA ASP A 303 28.57 -28.16 -31.60
C ASP A 303 29.03 -29.49 -32.22
N ASP A 304 28.88 -29.68 -33.53
CA ASP A 304 29.26 -30.91 -34.20
C ASP A 304 30.77 -30.98 -34.46
N ASP A 305 31.40 -29.84 -34.72
CA ASP A 305 32.85 -29.71 -34.77
C ASP A 305 33.48 -30.09 -33.42
N ILE A 306 32.91 -29.63 -32.31
CA ILE A 306 33.41 -29.91 -30.96
C ILE A 306 33.20 -31.38 -30.58
N LYS A 307 32.03 -31.96 -30.86
CA LYS A 307 31.77 -33.39 -30.61
C LYS A 307 32.74 -34.31 -31.35
N ASN A 308 33.15 -33.94 -32.55
CA ASN A 308 34.08 -34.72 -33.38
C ASN A 308 35.55 -34.33 -33.21
N PHE A 309 35.85 -33.35 -32.34
CA PHE A 309 37.21 -32.86 -32.15
C PHE A 309 38.15 -33.99 -31.70
N PRO A 310 39.35 -34.16 -32.30
CA PRO A 310 40.27 -35.24 -31.94
C PRO A 310 40.69 -35.18 -30.46
N GLY A 311 40.54 -36.30 -29.76
CA GLY A 311 40.78 -36.34 -28.31
C GLY A 311 42.24 -36.20 -27.91
N GLU A 312 43.16 -36.64 -28.77
CA GLU A 312 44.60 -36.44 -28.54
C GLU A 312 44.99 -34.97 -28.62
N ASP A 313 44.55 -34.26 -29.66
CA ASP A 313 44.75 -32.82 -29.79
C ASP A 313 44.19 -32.05 -28.58
N LEU A 314 43.00 -32.41 -28.12
CA LEU A 314 42.41 -31.77 -26.93
C LEU A 314 43.27 -32.02 -25.68
N ARG A 315 43.81 -33.24 -25.51
CA ARG A 315 44.73 -33.57 -24.40
C ARG A 315 46.07 -32.86 -24.51
N ILE A 316 46.61 -32.67 -25.71
CA ILE A 316 47.86 -31.92 -25.90
C ILE A 316 47.64 -30.45 -25.51
N ILE A 317 46.59 -29.82 -26.02
CA ILE A 317 46.26 -28.43 -25.69
C ILE A 317 46.11 -28.28 -24.18
N ASP A 318 45.28 -29.11 -23.56
CA ASP A 318 45.03 -29.06 -22.12
C ASP A 318 46.29 -29.31 -21.30
N GLY A 319 47.07 -30.35 -21.64
CA GLY A 319 48.30 -30.71 -20.94
C GLY A 319 49.34 -29.59 -20.97
N LEU A 320 49.45 -28.86 -22.09
CA LEU A 320 50.32 -27.69 -22.19
C LEU A 320 49.88 -26.56 -21.26
N TRP A 321 48.58 -26.23 -21.25
CA TRP A 321 48.02 -25.22 -20.36
C TRP A 321 48.24 -25.59 -18.89
N VAL A 322 47.95 -26.83 -18.50
CA VAL A 322 48.12 -27.35 -17.14
C VAL A 322 49.59 -27.31 -16.73
N LYS A 323 50.51 -27.82 -17.57
CA LYS A 323 51.94 -27.90 -17.26
C LYS A 323 52.54 -26.53 -16.96
N HIS A 324 52.35 -25.56 -17.87
CA HIS A 324 53.02 -24.26 -17.76
C HIS A 324 52.33 -23.30 -16.80
N SER A 325 51.04 -23.50 -16.51
CA SER A 325 50.32 -22.74 -15.48
C SER A 325 50.44 -23.30 -14.07
N ARG A 326 51.21 -24.40 -13.88
CA ARG A 326 51.30 -25.15 -12.61
C ARG A 326 49.93 -25.65 -12.14
N GLY A 327 49.13 -26.15 -13.07
CA GLY A 327 47.81 -26.73 -12.82
C GLY A 327 46.68 -25.73 -12.66
N ARG A 328 46.89 -24.46 -13.02
CA ARG A 328 45.88 -23.40 -12.79
C ARG A 328 44.91 -23.22 -13.95
N PHE A 329 45.36 -23.47 -15.17
CA PHE A 329 44.63 -23.22 -16.42
C PHE A 329 44.54 -24.50 -17.24
N GLY A 330 43.50 -24.60 -18.07
CA GLY A 330 43.20 -25.78 -18.87
C GLY A 330 41.70 -26.07 -18.95
N PHE A 331 41.30 -26.82 -19.97
CA PHE A 331 39.93 -27.30 -20.14
C PHE A 331 39.56 -28.37 -19.09
N SER A 332 40.50 -29.20 -18.66
CA SER A 332 40.32 -30.15 -17.55
C SER A 332 40.02 -29.41 -16.25
N VAL A 333 40.78 -28.34 -15.96
CA VAL A 333 40.57 -27.48 -14.79
C VAL A 333 39.18 -26.80 -14.86
N GLN A 334 38.83 -26.22 -16.01
CA GLN A 334 37.50 -25.62 -16.22
C GLN A 334 36.37 -26.65 -16.03
N LYS A 335 36.51 -27.85 -16.61
CA LYS A 335 35.53 -28.93 -16.47
C LYS A 335 35.38 -29.34 -15.00
N GLN A 336 36.47 -29.45 -14.25
CA GLN A 336 36.41 -29.82 -12.84
C GLN A 336 35.70 -28.75 -12.00
N ILE A 337 35.96 -27.46 -12.26
CA ILE A 337 35.25 -26.36 -11.59
C ILE A 337 33.76 -26.41 -11.92
N TYR A 338 33.41 -26.69 -13.18
CA TYR A 338 32.03 -26.85 -13.63
C TYR A 338 31.30 -27.99 -12.90
N ILE A 339 31.95 -29.15 -12.74
CA ILE A 339 31.43 -30.28 -11.95
C ILE A 339 31.27 -29.89 -10.47
N ASN A 340 32.25 -29.20 -9.89
CA ASN A 340 32.19 -28.74 -8.49
C ASN A 340 31.06 -27.73 -8.25
N CYS A 341 30.63 -27.00 -9.30
CA CYS A 341 29.47 -26.11 -9.25
C CYS A 341 28.12 -26.86 -9.36
N GLY A 342 28.14 -28.18 -9.57
CA GLY A 342 26.96 -29.03 -9.74
C GLY A 342 26.61 -29.32 -11.20
N GLY A 343 27.44 -28.91 -12.16
CA GLY A 343 27.24 -29.16 -13.57
C GLY A 343 27.54 -30.62 -13.96
N LEU A 344 26.79 -31.15 -14.93
CA LEU A 344 27.08 -32.45 -15.54
C LEU A 344 27.74 -32.23 -16.91
N PRO A 345 28.87 -32.89 -17.24
CA PRO A 345 29.55 -32.74 -18.52
C PRO A 345 28.82 -33.55 -19.62
N ASP A 346 27.53 -33.34 -19.78
CA ASP A 346 26.66 -34.04 -20.74
C ASP A 346 26.29 -33.19 -21.96
N GLY A 347 26.84 -31.96 -22.04
CA GLY A 347 26.60 -31.01 -23.12
C GLY A 347 25.27 -30.27 -23.01
N ARG A 348 24.46 -30.52 -21.98
CA ARG A 348 23.18 -29.85 -21.76
C ARG A 348 23.34 -28.63 -20.86
N TYR A 349 22.45 -27.66 -21.05
CA TYR A 349 22.45 -26.46 -20.22
C TYR A 349 22.03 -26.81 -18.79
N PRO A 350 22.85 -26.52 -17.77
CA PRO A 350 22.57 -26.91 -16.38
C PRO A 350 21.56 -25.98 -15.68
N GLY A 351 21.13 -24.89 -16.33
CA GLY A 351 20.36 -23.81 -15.74
C GLY A 351 21.24 -22.66 -15.24
N ASP A 352 20.64 -21.49 -15.11
CA ASP A 352 21.34 -20.23 -14.84
C ASP A 352 22.13 -20.27 -13.53
N THR A 353 21.58 -20.87 -12.47
CA THR A 353 22.23 -20.93 -11.15
C THR A 353 23.61 -21.60 -11.19
N ILE A 354 23.71 -22.77 -11.84
CA ILE A 354 24.96 -23.52 -11.93
C ILE A 354 25.93 -22.82 -12.88
N TRP A 355 25.41 -22.32 -14.01
CA TRP A 355 26.22 -21.64 -15.02
C TRP A 355 26.84 -20.34 -14.49
N GLU A 356 26.04 -19.51 -13.84
CA GLU A 356 26.50 -18.25 -13.23
C GLU A 356 27.52 -18.48 -12.13
N ARG A 357 27.32 -19.52 -11.30
CA ARG A 357 28.28 -19.91 -10.27
C ARG A 357 29.61 -20.32 -10.89
N TYR A 358 29.58 -21.20 -11.89
CA TYR A 358 30.77 -21.61 -12.63
C TYR A 358 31.51 -20.39 -13.22
N CYS A 359 30.80 -19.49 -13.89
CA CYS A 359 31.40 -18.27 -14.45
C CYS A 359 31.96 -17.34 -13.38
N GLY A 360 31.39 -17.32 -12.17
CA GLY A 360 31.96 -16.62 -11.02
C GLY A 360 33.29 -17.23 -10.57
N GLU A 361 33.35 -18.55 -10.39
CA GLU A 361 34.54 -19.27 -9.92
C GLU A 361 35.74 -19.12 -10.88
N VAL A 362 35.51 -19.22 -12.19
CA VAL A 362 36.58 -19.01 -13.19
C VAL A 362 36.88 -17.54 -13.47
N GLY A 363 36.18 -16.60 -12.83
CA GLY A 363 36.41 -15.17 -12.97
C GLY A 363 35.91 -14.56 -14.28
N TRP A 364 34.88 -15.14 -14.90
CA TRP A 364 34.24 -14.63 -16.12
C TRP A 364 32.96 -13.83 -15.85
N ARG A 365 32.52 -13.79 -14.60
CA ARG A 365 31.43 -12.93 -14.14
C ARG A 365 31.89 -12.11 -12.96
N VAL A 366 31.85 -10.79 -13.11
CA VAL A 366 32.28 -9.82 -12.09
C VAL A 366 31.12 -8.87 -11.84
N ASN A 367 30.74 -8.67 -10.57
CA ASN A 367 29.62 -7.80 -10.16
C ASN A 367 28.30 -8.08 -10.91
N GLY A 368 28.00 -9.35 -11.17
CA GLY A 368 26.78 -9.78 -11.84
C GLY A 368 26.82 -9.70 -13.38
N SER A 369 27.85 -9.10 -13.97
CA SER A 369 28.02 -8.98 -15.44
C SER A 369 29.10 -9.90 -15.97
N TYR A 370 28.88 -10.45 -17.17
CA TYR A 370 29.87 -11.25 -17.88
C TYR A 370 30.91 -10.35 -18.53
N ILE A 371 32.19 -10.66 -18.34
CA ILE A 371 33.28 -9.90 -18.95
C ILE A 371 33.44 -10.25 -20.42
N SER A 372 34.03 -9.36 -21.22
CA SER A 372 34.42 -9.69 -22.59
C SER A 372 35.80 -10.37 -22.60
N TRP A 373 36.18 -11.02 -23.71
CA TRP A 373 37.53 -11.57 -23.86
C TRP A 373 38.63 -10.50 -23.68
N SER A 374 38.41 -9.28 -24.17
CA SER A 374 39.34 -8.16 -24.00
C SER A 374 39.50 -7.71 -22.54
N ASP A 375 38.57 -8.09 -21.67
CA ASP A 375 38.62 -7.78 -20.24
C ASP A 375 39.16 -8.97 -19.41
N CYS A 376 39.55 -10.08 -20.05
CA CYS A 376 40.15 -11.22 -19.36
C CYS A 376 41.53 -10.85 -18.77
N THR A 377 41.84 -11.45 -17.62
CA THR A 377 43.15 -11.26 -16.97
C THR A 377 44.16 -12.27 -17.52
N PHE A 378 45.06 -11.82 -18.39
CA PHE A 378 46.12 -12.66 -18.98
C PHE A 378 47.40 -12.69 -18.13
N SER A 379 47.28 -13.26 -16.93
CA SER A 379 48.38 -13.38 -15.97
C SER A 379 48.32 -14.71 -15.24
N ALA A 380 49.48 -15.20 -14.78
CA ALA A 380 49.55 -16.36 -13.89
C ALA A 380 48.75 -16.17 -12.58
N ALA A 381 48.48 -14.93 -12.19
CA ALA A 381 47.67 -14.57 -11.03
C ALA A 381 46.15 -14.62 -11.28
N ALA A 382 45.69 -14.89 -12.51
CA ALA A 382 44.26 -14.98 -12.81
C ALA A 382 43.57 -16.12 -12.03
N PRO A 383 42.24 -16.07 -11.83
CA PRO A 383 41.48 -17.10 -11.12
C PRO A 383 41.70 -18.52 -11.68
N LEU A 384 41.45 -19.53 -10.85
CA LEU A 384 41.60 -20.93 -11.28
C LEU A 384 40.65 -21.22 -12.46
N GLY A 385 41.15 -21.84 -13.52
CA GLY A 385 40.37 -22.13 -14.73
C GLY A 385 40.06 -20.92 -15.61
N HIS A 386 40.59 -19.72 -15.30
CA HIS A 386 40.29 -18.50 -16.07
C HIS A 386 40.66 -18.57 -17.55
N LEU A 387 41.70 -19.34 -17.88
CA LEU A 387 42.18 -19.57 -19.25
C LEU A 387 42.18 -21.07 -19.55
N PRO A 388 42.05 -21.46 -20.83
CA PRO A 388 41.80 -20.62 -22.01
C PRO A 388 40.35 -20.08 -22.10
N ALA A 389 40.18 -18.84 -22.55
CA ALA A 389 38.92 -18.09 -22.53
C ALA A 389 38.34 -17.82 -23.92
N ARG A 390 39.17 -17.53 -24.93
CA ARG A 390 38.73 -17.05 -26.26
C ARG A 390 37.90 -18.05 -27.04
N PHE A 391 38.31 -19.31 -27.03
CA PHE A 391 37.75 -20.37 -27.88
C PHE A 391 36.24 -20.54 -27.71
N VAL A 392 35.71 -20.14 -26.55
CA VAL A 392 34.33 -20.36 -26.14
C VAL A 392 33.61 -19.08 -25.72
N GLY A 393 34.27 -17.93 -25.90
CA GLY A 393 33.74 -16.59 -25.64
C GLY A 393 33.49 -16.30 -24.15
N VAL A 394 33.91 -15.12 -23.72
CA VAL A 394 33.38 -14.47 -22.53
C VAL A 394 32.65 -13.23 -23.07
N GLY A 395 31.35 -13.11 -22.80
CA GLY A 395 30.56 -11.95 -23.21
C GLY A 395 29.17 -12.29 -23.75
N TRP A 396 28.16 -11.58 -23.25
CA TRP A 396 26.77 -11.59 -23.72
C TRP A 396 26.51 -10.25 -24.42
N TRP A 397 26.49 -10.20 -25.76
CA TRP A 397 25.93 -9.06 -26.51
C TRP A 397 25.31 -9.53 -27.84
N LEU A 398 24.09 -9.06 -28.11
CA LEU A 398 23.27 -9.23 -29.34
C LEU A 398 22.81 -10.67 -29.69
N GLY A 399 22.01 -11.33 -28.83
CA GLY A 399 21.23 -12.51 -29.23
C GLY A 399 22.00 -13.80 -29.52
N PHE A 400 23.34 -13.77 -29.43
CA PHE A 400 24.24 -14.93 -29.61
C PHE A 400 24.58 -15.69 -28.30
N GLY A 401 24.09 -15.23 -27.14
CA GLY A 401 24.48 -15.75 -25.82
C GLY A 401 24.24 -17.25 -25.61
N VAL A 402 23.22 -17.82 -26.27
CA VAL A 402 22.91 -19.27 -26.19
C VAL A 402 23.99 -20.12 -26.91
N GLY A 403 24.63 -19.59 -27.95
CA GLY A 403 25.61 -20.34 -28.75
C GLY A 403 26.97 -20.52 -28.05
N LEU A 404 27.41 -19.53 -27.27
CA LEU A 404 28.71 -19.57 -26.57
C LEU A 404 28.68 -20.52 -25.38
N VAL A 405 27.59 -20.49 -24.61
CA VAL A 405 27.32 -21.43 -23.53
C VAL A 405 27.28 -22.86 -24.08
N ARG A 406 26.55 -23.08 -25.18
CA ARG A 406 26.46 -24.39 -25.85
C ARG A 406 27.81 -24.96 -26.25
N ARG A 407 28.69 -24.16 -26.86
CA ARG A 407 30.03 -24.61 -27.25
C ARG A 407 30.87 -25.06 -26.05
N ARG A 408 30.79 -24.35 -24.92
CA ARG A 408 31.55 -24.72 -23.73
C ARG A 408 31.03 -25.98 -23.08
N LEU A 409 29.71 -26.15 -23.05
CA LEU A 409 29.09 -27.38 -22.58
C LEU A 409 29.43 -28.57 -23.49
N ALA A 410 29.42 -28.36 -24.82
CA ALA A 410 29.87 -29.36 -25.79
C ALA A 410 31.34 -29.72 -25.57
N LEU A 411 32.19 -28.74 -25.23
CA LEU A 411 33.60 -28.98 -24.94
C LEU A 411 33.80 -29.76 -23.64
N PHE A 412 33.01 -29.50 -22.60
CA PHE A 412 33.06 -30.30 -21.37
C PHE A 412 32.60 -31.73 -21.60
N SER A 413 31.55 -31.92 -22.39
CA SER A 413 31.13 -33.26 -22.81
C SER A 413 32.22 -33.97 -23.62
N ARG A 414 32.85 -33.25 -24.56
CA ARG A 414 33.95 -33.83 -25.34
C ARG A 414 35.13 -34.17 -24.44
N ALA A 415 35.54 -33.27 -23.56
CA ALA A 415 36.61 -33.47 -22.60
C ALA A 415 36.36 -34.69 -21.70
N GLU A 416 35.11 -34.92 -21.28
CA GLU A 416 34.72 -36.13 -20.57
C GLU A 416 34.92 -37.40 -21.42
N THR A 417 34.41 -37.42 -22.67
CA THR A 417 34.60 -38.56 -23.57
C THR A 417 36.07 -38.79 -23.95
N CYS A 418 36.89 -37.74 -23.93
CA CYS A 418 38.33 -37.78 -24.20
C CYS A 418 39.17 -38.10 -22.96
N ARG A 419 38.55 -38.31 -21.79
CA ARG A 419 39.20 -38.61 -20.51
C ARG A 419 40.21 -37.53 -20.06
N LEU A 420 39.84 -36.26 -20.23
CA LEU A 420 40.52 -35.13 -19.60
C LEU A 420 40.13 -34.95 -18.14
#